data_AF-A0A958RBX4-F1
#
_entry.id   AF-A0A958RBX4-F1
#
_cell.length_a   1.000
_cell.length_b   1.000
_cell.length_c   1.000
_cell.angle_alpha   90.00
_cell.angle_beta   90.00
_cell.angle_gamma   90.00
#
_symmetry.space_group_name_H-M   'P 1'
#
loop_
_entity.id
_entity.type
_entity.pdbx_description
1 polymer ?
#
loop_
_entity_poly.entity_id
_entity_poly.type
_entity_poly.pdbx_seq_one_letter_code
_entity_poly.pdbx_strand_id
1 'polypeptide(L)'
;EMGNGGYAALMHDLLNWEITSDLRTPPDTHAKAQQKKLAARLEDEWIYECLCEGKWRSVQDGWERDQVKKDLYHAFTQYAGERGIGFRPSPQALGMSLSKIFGDELRIGKVKALYYEDNGGYSQEVWKWVNGYTFPDLERSRALYDAYSGLNEAWPEIHEEETVF
;
A
#
# COMPACT_ATOMS: atom_id res chain seq x y z
N GLU A 1 32.90 -37.81 22.27
CA GLU A 1 32.16 -39.05 21.95
C GLU A 1 31.36 -39.00 20.63
N MET A 2 31.74 -38.19 19.64
CA MET A 2 31.08 -38.17 18.32
C MET A 2 31.56 -39.26 17.35
N GLY A 3 32.69 -39.92 17.65
CA GLY A 3 33.31 -40.94 16.79
C GLY A 3 32.74 -42.36 16.94
N ASN A 4 31.88 -42.62 17.92
CA ASN A 4 31.39 -43.96 18.25
C ASN A 4 29.93 -44.16 17.78
N GLY A 5 29.67 -43.93 16.49
CA GLY A 5 28.37 -44.22 15.86
C GLY A 5 27.32 -43.11 15.94
N GLY A 6 27.55 -42.04 16.71
CA GLY A 6 26.61 -40.89 16.76
C GLY A 6 26.41 -40.21 15.40
N TYR A 7 27.44 -40.17 14.56
CA TYR A 7 27.32 -39.65 13.19
C TYR A 7 26.47 -40.56 12.30
N ALA A 8 26.56 -41.87 12.49
CA ALA A 8 25.78 -42.84 11.72
C ALA A 8 24.29 -42.80 12.13
N ALA A 9 24.01 -42.63 13.44
CA ALA A 9 22.67 -42.45 13.97
C ALA A 9 22.03 -41.15 13.45
N LEU A 10 22.76 -40.02 13.51
CA LEU A 10 22.27 -38.75 12.97
C LEU A 10 22.02 -38.84 11.46
N MET A 11 22.91 -39.50 10.71
CA MET A 11 22.73 -39.66 9.27
C MET A 11 21.55 -40.57 8.94
N HIS A 12 21.32 -41.63 9.72
CA HIS A 12 20.15 -42.48 9.59
C HIS A 12 18.85 -41.72 9.87
N ASP A 13 18.83 -40.88 10.91
CA ASP A 13 17.66 -40.05 11.22
C ASP A 13 17.40 -39.01 10.13
N LEU A 14 18.42 -38.32 9.62
CA LEU A 14 18.27 -37.34 8.54
C LEU A 14 17.82 -37.97 7.22
N LEU A 15 18.24 -39.20 6.91
CA LEU A 15 17.84 -39.91 5.68
C LEU A 15 16.41 -40.45 5.76
N ASN A 16 15.92 -40.79 6.96
CA ASN A 16 14.56 -41.28 7.17
C ASN A 16 13.59 -40.19 7.61
N TRP A 17 14.06 -38.94 7.74
CA TRP A 17 13.21 -37.81 8.06
C TRP A 17 12.29 -37.52 6.87
N GLU A 18 11.00 -37.80 7.02
CA GLU A 18 10.00 -37.38 6.06
C GLU A 18 9.81 -35.86 6.09
N ILE A 19 10.34 -35.18 5.08
CA ILE A 19 10.16 -33.74 4.92
C ILE A 19 8.73 -33.50 4.42
N THR A 20 7.82 -33.25 5.36
CA THR A 20 6.40 -32.97 5.07
C THR A 20 6.15 -31.53 4.64
N SER A 21 7.11 -30.63 4.83
CA SER A 21 7.00 -29.21 4.48
C SER A 21 7.59 -28.93 3.09
N ASP A 22 6.89 -28.13 2.29
CA ASP A 22 7.37 -27.65 1.00
C ASP A 22 8.63 -26.77 1.19
N LEU A 23 9.82 -27.34 0.97
CA LEU A 23 11.13 -26.68 1.17
C LEU A 23 11.32 -25.42 0.32
N ARG A 24 10.48 -25.21 -0.70
CA ARG A 24 10.55 -24.06 -1.61
C ARG A 24 9.73 -22.88 -1.11
N THR A 25 8.86 -23.09 -0.12
CA THR A 25 7.98 -22.06 0.40
C THR A 25 8.47 -21.64 1.79
N PRO A 26 9.25 -20.54 1.90
CA PRO A 26 9.73 -20.09 3.19
C PRO A 26 8.55 -19.69 4.08
N PRO A 27 8.52 -20.13 5.35
CA PRO A 27 7.41 -19.86 6.25
C PRO A 27 7.22 -18.35 6.45
N ASP A 28 5.96 -17.92 6.54
CA ASP A 28 5.63 -16.53 6.87
C ASP A 28 5.92 -16.28 8.35
N THR A 29 7.02 -15.58 8.59
CA THR A 29 7.51 -15.25 9.94
C THR A 29 7.49 -13.74 10.14
N HIS A 30 7.39 -13.30 11.40
CA HIS A 30 7.43 -11.88 11.76
C HIS A 30 8.71 -11.18 11.25
N ALA A 31 9.85 -11.90 11.26
CA ALA A 31 11.12 -11.39 10.73
C ALA A 31 11.06 -11.11 9.22
N LYS A 32 10.38 -11.96 8.43
CA LYS A 32 10.15 -11.76 7.00
C LYS A 32 9.26 -10.54 6.75
N ALA A 33 8.26 -10.31 7.60
CA ALA A 33 7.39 -9.15 7.53
C ALA A 33 8.13 -7.83 7.89
N GLN A 34 9.00 -7.86 8.90
CA GLN A 34 9.86 -6.72 9.25
C GLN A 34 10.89 -6.42 8.15
N GLN A 35 11.49 -7.44 7.54
CA GLN A 35 12.37 -7.25 6.37
C GLN A 35 11.61 -6.63 5.19
N LYS A 36 10.34 -7.01 4.96
CA LYS A 36 9.47 -6.36 3.98
C LYS A 36 9.19 -4.90 4.32
N LYS A 37 8.92 -4.57 5.60
CA LYS A 37 8.75 -3.17 6.05
C LYS A 37 10.02 -2.34 5.79
N LEU A 38 11.20 -2.89 6.04
CA LEU A 38 12.49 -2.20 5.81
C LEU A 38 12.85 -2.07 4.32
N ALA A 39 12.38 -3.00 3.48
CA ALA A 39 12.57 -2.98 2.03
C ALA A 39 11.36 -2.37 1.29
N ALA A 40 10.39 -1.81 2.00
CA ALA A 40 9.20 -1.22 1.42
C ALA A 40 9.62 -0.06 0.52
N ARG A 41 9.03 0.00 -0.68
CA ARG A 41 9.24 1.12 -1.57
C ARG A 41 8.52 2.34 -1.00
N LEU A 42 8.99 3.53 -1.36
CA LEU A 42 8.40 4.79 -0.89
C LEU A 42 6.89 4.87 -1.22
N GLU A 43 6.50 4.31 -2.36
CA GLU A 43 5.10 4.21 -2.77
C GLU A 43 4.27 3.35 -1.81
N ASP A 44 4.82 2.21 -1.36
CA ASP A 44 4.14 1.28 -0.47
C ASP A 44 4.01 1.90 0.94
N GLU A 45 5.06 2.59 1.41
CA GLU A 45 5.04 3.32 2.69
C GLU A 45 4.00 4.45 2.68
N TRP A 46 3.95 5.23 1.60
CA TRP A 46 2.96 6.29 1.45
C TRP A 46 1.52 5.77 1.45
N ILE A 47 1.26 4.68 0.72
CA ILE A 47 -0.06 4.04 0.69
C ILE A 47 -0.45 3.54 2.09
N TYR A 48 0.48 2.93 2.82
CA TYR A 48 0.26 2.52 4.20
C TYR A 48 -0.12 3.68 5.11
N GLU A 49 0.60 4.80 5.03
CA GLU A 49 0.27 6.00 5.81
C GLU A 49 -1.11 6.55 5.46
N CYS A 50 -1.48 6.62 4.18
CA CYS A 50 -2.83 7.02 3.77
C CYS A 50 -3.93 6.07 4.31
N LEU A 51 -3.67 4.77 4.36
CA LEU A 51 -4.61 3.78 4.92
C LEU A 51 -4.73 3.87 6.45
N CYS A 52 -3.63 4.21 7.12
CA CYS A 52 -3.60 4.48 8.56
C CYS A 52 -4.38 5.76 8.89
N GLU A 53 -4.12 6.85 8.15
CA GLU A 53 -4.81 8.14 8.32
C GLU A 53 -6.28 8.07 7.87
N GLY A 54 -6.65 7.08 7.05
CA GLY A 54 -8.01 6.95 6.51
C GLY A 54 -8.36 7.99 5.46
N LYS A 55 -7.36 8.68 4.90
CA LYS A 55 -7.56 9.73 3.90
C LYS A 55 -6.42 9.80 2.91
N TRP A 56 -6.74 10.23 1.70
CA TRP A 56 -5.73 10.62 0.72
C TRP A 56 -5.28 12.04 1.02
N ARG A 57 -3.96 12.26 1.13
CA ARG A 57 -3.37 13.59 1.38
C ARG A 57 -3.62 14.63 0.27
N SER A 58 -4.41 14.30 -0.75
CA SER A 58 -4.58 15.18 -1.91
C SER A 58 -5.42 16.41 -1.57
N VAL A 59 -6.63 16.27 -1.01
CA VAL A 59 -7.53 17.45 -0.88
C VAL A 59 -8.63 17.32 0.19
N GLN A 60 -9.04 16.12 0.64
CA GLN A 60 -10.31 15.97 1.39
C GLN A 60 -10.18 15.30 2.76
N ASP A 61 -11.15 15.63 3.64
CA ASP A 61 -11.33 15.00 4.93
C ASP A 61 -12.10 13.67 4.74
N GLY A 62 -11.35 12.56 4.72
CA GLY A 62 -11.90 11.20 4.64
C GLY A 62 -11.42 10.37 3.46
N TRP A 63 -11.88 9.12 3.42
CA TRP A 63 -11.52 8.14 2.38
C TRP A 63 -12.36 8.33 1.12
N GLU A 64 -11.98 9.30 0.29
CA GLU A 64 -12.63 9.49 -1.00
C GLU A 64 -12.19 8.41 -2.00
N ARG A 65 -13.18 7.62 -2.44
CA ARG A 65 -12.97 6.48 -3.35
C ARG A 65 -12.49 6.93 -4.72
N ASP A 66 -12.98 8.05 -5.23
CA ASP A 66 -12.66 8.54 -6.57
C ASP A 66 -11.52 9.55 -6.51
N GLN A 67 -10.31 9.14 -6.93
CA GLN A 67 -9.14 10.02 -6.93
C GLN A 67 -8.66 10.31 -8.35
N VAL A 68 -8.35 11.58 -8.63
CA VAL A 68 -7.74 11.98 -9.89
C VAL A 68 -6.29 11.51 -9.93
N LYS A 69 -5.86 10.89 -11.03
CA LYS A 69 -4.49 10.35 -11.14
C LYS A 69 -3.41 11.42 -10.92
N LYS A 70 -3.66 12.62 -11.45
CA LYS A 70 -2.73 13.75 -11.37
C LYS A 70 -2.60 14.26 -9.93
N ASP A 71 -3.72 14.40 -9.23
CA ASP A 71 -3.75 14.95 -7.87
C ASP A 71 -3.18 13.94 -6.87
N LEU A 72 -3.46 12.66 -7.07
CA LEU A 72 -2.85 11.57 -6.30
C LEU A 72 -1.32 11.55 -6.46
N TYR A 73 -0.83 11.69 -7.69
CA TYR A 73 0.61 11.77 -7.94
C TYR A 73 1.23 13.04 -7.34
N HIS A 74 0.53 14.17 -7.41
CA HIS A 74 1.01 15.41 -6.80
C HIS A 74 1.13 15.27 -5.28
N ALA A 75 0.12 14.70 -4.61
CA ALA A 75 0.13 14.42 -3.18
C ALA A 75 1.30 13.50 -2.79
N PHE A 76 1.57 12.47 -3.59
CA PHE A 76 2.72 11.60 -3.40
C PHE A 76 4.05 12.36 -3.55
N THR A 77 4.19 13.22 -4.58
CA THR A 77 5.42 13.99 -4.76
C THR A 77 5.66 15.02 -3.66
N GLN A 78 4.59 15.58 -3.09
CA GLN A 78 4.68 16.46 -1.94
C GLN A 78 5.18 15.69 -0.72
N TYR A 79 4.58 14.53 -0.43
CA TYR A 79 5.03 13.64 0.64
C TYR A 79 6.50 13.21 0.50
N ALA A 80 6.93 12.84 -0.71
CA ALA A 80 8.33 12.50 -0.99
C ALA A 80 9.27 13.70 -0.76
N GLY A 81 8.83 14.90 -1.13
CA GLY A 81 9.56 16.15 -0.91
C GLY A 81 9.70 16.52 0.56
N GLU A 82 8.63 16.36 1.36
CA GLU A 82 8.63 16.62 2.81
C GLU A 82 9.61 15.71 3.55
N ARG A 83 9.77 14.47 3.08
CA ARG A 83 10.74 13.51 3.62
C ARG A 83 12.17 13.70 3.10
N GLY A 84 12.42 14.74 2.29
CA GLY A 84 13.74 15.06 1.75
C GLY A 84 14.26 14.04 0.73
N ILE A 85 13.38 13.21 0.17
CA ILE A 85 13.76 12.18 -0.80
C ILE A 85 13.82 12.85 -2.18
N GLY A 86 15.03 13.03 -2.69
CA GLY A 86 15.27 13.65 -4.01
C GLY A 86 14.83 12.78 -5.19
N PHE A 87 14.53 11.50 -4.96
CA PHE A 87 14.02 10.59 -5.98
C PHE A 87 12.51 10.82 -6.18
N ARG A 88 12.12 11.13 -7.40
CA ARG A 88 10.71 11.23 -7.81
C ARG A 88 10.36 10.00 -8.64
N PRO A 89 9.70 8.99 -8.05
CA PRO A 89 9.18 7.87 -8.81
C PRO A 89 8.27 8.37 -9.92
N SER A 90 8.28 7.68 -11.06
CA SER A 90 7.41 8.04 -12.17
C SER A 90 5.94 7.79 -11.78
N PRO A 91 4.98 8.53 -12.38
CA PRO A 91 3.54 8.26 -12.18
C PRO A 91 3.16 6.81 -12.46
N GLN A 92 3.89 6.14 -13.36
CA GLN A 92 3.73 4.75 -13.71
C GLN A 92 4.16 3.81 -12.57
N ALA A 93 5.25 4.13 -11.86
CA ALA A 93 5.70 3.34 -10.72
C ALA A 93 4.65 3.33 -9.61
N LEU A 94 4.08 4.50 -9.30
CA LEU A 94 2.95 4.62 -8.36
C LEU A 94 1.74 3.81 -8.84
N GLY A 95 1.37 3.93 -10.11
CA GLY A 95 0.28 3.14 -10.70
C GLY A 95 0.50 1.63 -10.63
N MET A 96 1.75 1.16 -10.83
CA MET A 96 2.10 -0.25 -10.70
C MET A 96 2.00 -0.73 -9.24
N SER A 97 2.46 0.05 -8.27
CA SER A 97 2.30 -0.29 -6.84
C SER A 97 0.82 -0.36 -6.44
N LEU A 98 0.01 0.63 -6.84
CA LEU A 98 -1.43 0.63 -6.60
C LEU A 98 -2.12 -0.59 -7.23
N SER A 99 -1.81 -0.89 -8.49
CA SER A 99 -2.37 -2.07 -9.16
C SER A 99 -1.91 -3.38 -8.53
N LYS A 100 -0.71 -3.42 -7.95
CA LYS A 100 -0.20 -4.60 -7.24
C LYS A 100 -0.89 -4.83 -5.90
N ILE A 101 -1.21 -3.76 -5.17
CA ILE A 101 -1.84 -3.81 -3.86
C ILE A 101 -3.35 -4.06 -3.99
N PHE A 102 -4.02 -3.28 -4.83
CA PHE A 102 -5.48 -3.31 -4.95
C PHE A 102 -5.99 -4.25 -6.04
N GLY A 103 -5.11 -4.70 -6.95
CA GLY A 103 -5.45 -5.68 -7.97
C GLY A 103 -6.61 -5.23 -8.87
N ASP A 104 -7.58 -6.13 -9.04
CA ASP A 104 -8.77 -5.93 -9.87
C ASP A 104 -9.81 -5.00 -9.22
N GLU A 105 -9.72 -4.78 -7.90
CA GLU A 105 -10.65 -3.87 -7.19
C GLU A 105 -10.33 -2.39 -7.46
N LEU A 106 -9.15 -2.10 -8.00
CA LEU A 106 -8.80 -0.77 -8.49
C LEU A 106 -9.40 -0.53 -9.87
N ARG A 107 -10.50 0.23 -9.94
CA ARG A 107 -11.07 0.59 -11.24
C ARG A 107 -10.34 1.80 -11.82
N ILE A 108 -9.81 1.62 -13.02
CA ILE A 108 -9.16 2.68 -13.79
C ILE A 108 -10.18 3.24 -14.77
N GLY A 109 -10.54 4.50 -14.62
CA GLY A 109 -11.62 5.08 -15.41
C GLY A 109 -11.64 6.61 -15.42
N LYS A 110 -12.80 7.17 -15.75
CA LYS A 110 -13.06 8.60 -15.64
C LYS A 110 -13.76 8.90 -14.33
N VAL A 111 -13.18 9.78 -13.53
CA VAL A 111 -13.76 10.32 -12.31
C VAL A 111 -14.18 11.76 -12.56
N LYS A 112 -15.22 12.21 -11.84
CA LYS A 112 -15.71 13.59 -11.95
C LYS A 112 -14.93 14.45 -10.97
N ALA A 113 -14.19 15.43 -11.47
CA ALA A 113 -13.39 16.34 -10.65
C ALA A 113 -13.78 17.79 -10.89
N LEU A 114 -13.70 18.59 -9.82
CA LEU A 114 -13.96 20.02 -9.84
C LEU A 114 -12.69 20.75 -10.30
N TYR A 115 -12.82 21.55 -11.35
CA TYR A 115 -11.75 22.42 -11.83
C TYR A 115 -12.19 23.88 -11.75
N TYR A 116 -11.22 24.75 -11.47
CA TYR A 116 -11.40 26.19 -11.57
C TYR A 116 -10.85 26.64 -12.91
N GLU A 117 -11.71 27.13 -13.79
CA GLU A 117 -11.29 27.78 -15.03
C GLU A 117 -11.29 29.29 -14.83
N ASP A 118 -10.16 29.93 -15.13
CA ASP A 118 -10.10 31.39 -15.22
C ASP A 118 -10.68 31.80 -16.58
N ASN A 119 -11.80 32.52 -16.54
CA ASN A 119 -12.38 33.13 -17.72
C ASN A 119 -12.34 34.65 -17.56
N GLY A 120 -11.13 35.21 -17.73
CA GLY A 120 -10.93 36.67 -17.73
C GLY A 120 -11.01 37.29 -16.33
N GLY A 121 -10.40 36.64 -15.33
CA GLY A 121 -10.31 37.16 -13.96
C GLY A 121 -11.43 36.72 -13.01
N TYR A 122 -12.35 35.87 -13.47
CA TYR A 122 -13.32 35.18 -12.63
C TYR A 122 -13.06 33.68 -12.68
N SER A 123 -12.84 33.06 -11.50
CA SER A 123 -12.75 31.61 -11.36
C SER A 123 -14.14 31.01 -11.36
N GLN A 124 -14.47 30.21 -12.38
CA GLN A 124 -15.70 29.42 -12.38
C GLN A 124 -15.42 27.96 -12.07
N GLU A 125 -16.29 27.38 -11.25
CA GLU A 125 -16.30 25.96 -10.90
C GLU A 125 -16.91 25.14 -12.04
N VAL A 126 -16.09 24.33 -12.70
CA VAL A 126 -16.52 23.47 -13.80
C VAL A 126 -16.21 22.02 -13.45
N TRP A 127 -17.23 21.17 -13.56
CA TRP A 127 -17.08 19.73 -13.42
C TRP A 127 -16.54 19.12 -14.71
N LYS A 128 -15.42 18.42 -14.64
CA LYS A 128 -14.83 17.71 -15.79
C LYS A 128 -14.61 16.23 -15.47
N TRP A 129 -14.83 15.39 -16.48
CA TRP A 129 -14.48 13.98 -16.44
C TRP A 129 -13.01 13.81 -16.75
N VAL A 130 -12.23 13.36 -15.78
CA VAL A 130 -10.77 13.21 -15.89
C VAL A 130 -10.35 11.80 -15.53
N ASN A 131 -9.17 11.39 -16.00
CA ASN A 131 -8.66 10.06 -15.70
C ASN A 131 -8.35 9.95 -14.20
N GLY A 132 -8.95 8.95 -13.56
CA GLY A 132 -8.83 8.70 -12.12
C GLY A 132 -8.74 7.22 -11.79
N TYR A 133 -8.65 6.98 -10.50
CA TYR A 133 -8.76 5.68 -9.86
C TYR A 133 -9.99 5.69 -8.97
N THR A 134 -10.79 4.64 -9.03
CA THR A 134 -11.84 4.37 -8.04
C THR A 134 -11.35 3.25 -7.15
N PHE A 135 -11.12 3.59 -5.88
CA PHE A 135 -10.70 2.71 -4.81
C PHE A 135 -11.91 2.00 -4.16
N PRO A 136 -11.70 0.82 -3.58
CA PRO A 136 -12.68 0.20 -2.70
C PRO A 136 -12.78 0.97 -1.38
N ASP A 137 -13.76 0.61 -0.55
CA ASP A 137 -13.94 1.20 0.78
C ASP A 137 -12.69 1.03 1.65
N LEU A 138 -12.56 1.86 2.70
CA LEU A 138 -11.34 1.91 3.51
C LEU A 138 -11.02 0.56 4.15
N GLU A 139 -12.02 -0.09 4.76
CA GLU A 139 -11.85 -1.41 5.40
C GLU A 139 -11.39 -2.47 4.40
N ARG A 140 -11.94 -2.41 3.18
CA ARG A 140 -11.57 -3.33 2.11
C ARG A 140 -10.15 -3.05 1.61
N SER A 141 -9.79 -1.78 1.49
CA SER A 141 -8.46 -1.32 1.10
C SER A 141 -7.40 -1.76 2.11
N ARG A 142 -7.71 -1.69 3.41
CA ARG A 142 -6.89 -2.21 4.51
C ARG A 142 -6.70 -3.72 4.42
N ALA A 143 -7.79 -4.47 4.24
CA ALA A 143 -7.73 -5.94 4.10
C ALA A 143 -6.91 -6.39 2.89
N LEU A 144 -6.99 -5.67 1.75
CA LEU A 144 -6.16 -5.94 0.58
C LEU A 144 -4.67 -5.66 0.85
N TYR A 145 -4.38 -4.59 1.59
CA TYR A 145 -3.01 -4.26 1.98
C TYR A 145 -2.42 -5.29 2.96
N ASP A 146 -3.20 -5.81 3.91
CA ASP A 146 -2.78 -6.91 4.79
C ASP A 146 -2.47 -8.17 3.99
N ALA A 147 -3.35 -8.55 3.05
CA ALA A 147 -3.13 -9.69 2.17
C ALA A 147 -1.85 -9.55 1.32
N TYR A 148 -1.53 -8.33 0.87
CA TYR A 148 -0.31 -8.04 0.11
C TYR A 148 0.96 -8.04 0.99
N SER A 149 0.91 -7.32 2.11
CA SER A 149 2.05 -7.13 2.98
C SER A 149 2.37 -8.41 3.78
N GLY A 150 1.36 -9.22 4.06
CA GLY A 150 1.45 -10.36 4.99
C GLY A 150 1.57 -9.90 6.44
N LEU A 151 1.28 -8.62 6.72
CA LEU A 151 1.17 -8.08 8.06
C LEU A 151 -0.25 -8.33 8.52
N ASN A 152 -0.39 -8.87 9.73
CA ASN A 152 -1.68 -9.01 10.40
C ASN A 152 -1.66 -8.09 11.63
N GLU A 153 -1.33 -6.82 11.38
CA GLU A 153 -1.22 -5.78 12.40
C GLU A 153 -2.56 -5.04 12.47
N ALA A 154 -3.06 -4.78 13.68
CA ALA A 154 -4.34 -4.09 13.84
C ALA A 154 -4.21 -2.65 13.32
N TRP A 155 -5.03 -2.29 12.34
CA TRP A 155 -5.10 -0.92 11.82
C TRP A 155 -5.56 0.05 12.92
N PRO A 156 -5.02 1.27 12.98
CA PRO A 156 -5.50 2.27 13.92
C PRO A 156 -7.00 2.53 13.69
N GLU A 157 -7.78 2.52 14.78
CA GLU A 157 -9.15 2.98 14.79
C GLU A 157 -9.12 4.48 14.50
N ILE A 158 -9.69 4.87 13.36
CA ILE A 158 -9.83 6.28 13.02
C ILE A 158 -11.03 6.74 13.84
N HIS A 159 -10.77 7.36 14.98
CA HIS A 159 -11.79 8.12 15.67
C HIS A 159 -12.12 9.29 14.75
N GLU A 160 -13.27 9.24 14.08
CA GLU A 160 -13.93 10.43 13.57
C GLU A 160 -14.10 11.36 14.78
N GLU A 161 -13.18 12.30 14.97
CA GLU A 161 -13.42 13.41 15.87
C GLU A 161 -14.61 14.17 15.27
N GLU A 162 -15.80 13.84 15.77
CA GLU A 162 -17.02 14.62 15.65
C GLU A 162 -16.63 16.08 15.83
N THR A 163 -16.55 16.80 14.72
CA THR A 163 -16.27 18.23 14.74
C THR A 163 -17.54 18.90 15.25
N VAL A 164 -17.69 18.89 16.57
CA VAL A 164 -18.55 19.84 17.27
C VAL A 164 -17.89 21.20 17.06
N PHE A 165 -18.45 22.04 16.21
CA PHE A 165 -18.82 23.44 16.45
C PHE A 165 -19.22 24.17 15.17
#